data_AF-A0A699ZY29-F1
#
_entry.id   AF-A0A699ZY29-F1
#
_cell.length_a   1.000
_cell.length_b   1.000
_cell.length_c   1.000
_cell.angle_alpha   90.00
_cell.angle_beta   90.00
_cell.angle_gamma   90.00
#
_symmetry.space_group_name_H-M   'P 1'
#
loop_
_entity.id
_entity.type
_entity.pdbx_description
1 polymer ?
#
loop_
_entity_poly.entity_id
_entity_poly.type
_entity_poly.pdbx_seq_one_letter_code
_entity_poly.pdbx_strand_id
1 'polypeptide(L)'
;MDRGTSAAHILRNTHIPLRLGYVAVVNRSQEDINQAKSIPDARRAEDRFFSSKPEYRDVLSHCGVTQLARRLNLLLVDHIRDLSTQRLSGGARIRAVFNTMFGPTLRDLAPH
;
A
#
# COMPACT_ATOMS: atom_id res chain seq x y z
N MET A 1 15.21 -13.36 -16.61
CA MET A 1 14.00 -13.45 -17.45
C MET A 1 14.45 -13.87 -18.83
N ASP A 2 13.86 -14.94 -19.37
CA ASP A 2 14.14 -15.38 -20.74
C ASP A 2 13.73 -14.29 -21.74
N ARG A 3 14.49 -14.20 -22.83
CA ARG A 3 14.18 -13.29 -23.93
C ARG A 3 12.82 -13.69 -24.53
N GLY A 4 11.79 -12.91 -24.26
CA GLY A 4 10.44 -13.09 -24.82
C GLY A 4 9.31 -13.14 -23.80
N THR A 5 9.62 -13.33 -22.51
CA THR A 5 8.59 -13.40 -21.47
C THR A 5 8.47 -12.06 -20.74
N SER A 6 7.34 -11.38 -20.96
CA SER A 6 7.00 -10.13 -20.27
C SER A 6 6.06 -10.38 -19.11
N ALA A 7 6.40 -9.88 -17.92
CA ALA A 7 5.52 -9.90 -16.76
C ALA A 7 4.48 -8.75 -16.78
N ALA A 8 4.46 -7.91 -17.83
CA ALA A 8 3.56 -6.76 -17.92
C ALA A 8 2.08 -7.16 -17.77
N HIS A 9 1.67 -8.31 -18.33
CA HIS A 9 0.30 -8.81 -18.21
C HIS A 9 -0.11 -9.12 -16.75
N ILE A 10 0.83 -9.60 -15.94
CA ILE A 10 0.63 -9.85 -14.50
C ILE A 10 0.47 -8.51 -13.77
N LEU A 11 1.32 -7.53 -14.08
CA LEU A 11 1.27 -6.20 -13.45
C LEU A 11 -0.01 -5.43 -13.77
N ARG A 12 -0.62 -5.69 -14.93
CA ARG A 12 -1.95 -5.17 -15.29
C ARG A 12 -3.10 -5.83 -14.52
N ASN A 13 -2.81 -6.82 -13.66
CA ASN A 13 -3.81 -7.54 -12.87
C ASN A 13 -4.85 -8.30 -13.73
N THR A 14 -4.48 -8.65 -14.97
CA THR A 14 -5.43 -9.22 -15.96
C THR A 14 -5.50 -10.75 -15.94
N HIS A 15 -4.44 -11.43 -15.51
CA HIS A 15 -4.39 -12.90 -15.53
C HIS A 15 -4.85 -13.52 -14.21
N ILE A 16 -4.27 -13.09 -13.08
CA ILE A 16 -4.69 -13.49 -11.74
C ILE A 16 -5.00 -12.21 -10.97
N PRO A 17 -6.27 -11.83 -10.80
CA PRO A 17 -6.61 -10.57 -10.17
C PRO A 17 -6.41 -10.63 -8.65
N LEU A 18 -5.54 -9.76 -8.12
CA LEU A 18 -5.37 -9.53 -6.70
C LEU A 18 -6.11 -8.25 -6.27
N ARG A 19 -6.68 -8.27 -5.06
CA ARG A 19 -7.38 -7.12 -4.47
C ARG A 19 -6.49 -5.88 -4.35
N LEU A 20 -5.21 -6.08 -4.05
CA LEU A 20 -4.22 -5.01 -3.90
C LEU A 20 -3.34 -4.84 -5.14
N GLY A 21 -3.54 -5.63 -6.19
CA GLY A 21 -2.70 -5.65 -7.39
C GLY A 21 -1.27 -6.11 -7.13
N TYR A 22 -0.39 -5.81 -8.09
CA TYR A 22 1.02 -6.19 -8.08
C TYR A 22 1.92 -4.95 -8.05
N VAL A 23 3.14 -5.12 -7.52
CA VAL A 23 4.22 -4.13 -7.62
C VAL A 23 5.47 -4.85 -8.10
N ALA A 24 6.07 -4.36 -9.18
CA ALA A 24 7.32 -4.91 -9.71
C ALA A 24 8.52 -4.24 -9.05
N VAL A 25 9.54 -5.03 -8.70
CA VAL A 25 10.83 -4.54 -8.19
C VAL A 25 11.98 -5.27 -8.87
N VAL A 26 13.11 -4.58 -9.03
CA VAL A 26 14.36 -5.16 -9.55
C VAL A 26 15.40 -5.10 -8.45
N ASN A 27 15.77 -6.27 -7.94
CA ASN A 27 16.78 -6.42 -6.91
C ASN A 27 18.18 -6.59 -7.51
N ARG A 28 19.21 -6.50 -6.65
CA ARG A 28 20.59 -6.80 -7.02
C ARG A 28 20.72 -8.26 -7.45
N SER A 29 21.44 -8.48 -8.56
CA SER A 29 21.82 -9.83 -9.00
C SER A 29 22.94 -10.41 -8.13
N GLN A 30 23.26 -11.69 -8.32
CA GLN A 30 24.40 -12.31 -7.63
C GLN A 30 25.73 -11.61 -7.96
N GLU A 31 25.89 -11.17 -9.21
CA GLU A 31 27.05 -10.38 -9.63
C GLU A 31 27.09 -9.02 -8.94
N ASP A 32 25.98 -8.29 -8.90
CA ASP A 32 25.88 -6.99 -8.22
C ASP A 32 26.23 -7.10 -6.72
N ILE A 33 25.90 -8.25 -6.09
CA ILE A 33 26.27 -8.53 -4.69
C ILE A 33 27.77 -8.75 -4.56
N ASN A 34 28.36 -9.57 -5.43
CA ASN A 34 29.79 -9.85 -5.43
C ASN A 34 30.62 -8.58 -5.69
N GLN A 35 30.09 -7.64 -6.49
CA GLN A 35 30.70 -6.33 -6.77
C GLN A 35 30.38 -5.26 -5.71
N ALA A 36 29.70 -5.62 -4.62
CA ALA A 36 29.28 -4.71 -3.55
C ALA A 36 28.54 -3.46 -4.05
N LYS A 37 27.68 -3.61 -5.07
CA LYS A 37 26.91 -2.52 -5.64
C LYS A 37 26.08 -1.81 -4.56
N SER A 38 26.22 -0.49 -4.51
CA SER A 38 25.54 0.34 -3.52
C SER A 38 24.02 0.32 -3.71
N ILE A 39 23.27 0.52 -2.63
CA ILE A 39 21.80 0.60 -2.69
C ILE A 39 21.31 1.75 -3.59
N PRO A 40 21.87 2.98 -3.52
CA PRO A 40 21.51 4.04 -4.45
C PRO A 40 21.74 3.67 -5.92
N ASP A 41 22.83 2.97 -6.24
CA ASP A 41 23.11 2.52 -7.61
C ASP A 41 22.13 1.43 -8.07
N ALA A 42 21.76 0.52 -7.16
CA ALA A 42 20.73 -0.49 -7.45
C ALA A 42 19.38 0.18 -7.77
N ARG A 43 18.98 1.23 -7.03
CA ARG A 43 17.75 1.98 -7.30
C ARG A 43 17.79 2.71 -8.64
N ARG A 44 18.92 3.36 -8.97
CA ARG A 44 19.11 3.98 -10.29
C ARG A 44 19.03 2.97 -11.44
N ALA A 45 19.62 1.78 -11.23
CA ALA A 45 19.54 0.70 -12.20
C ALA A 45 18.11 0.17 -12.38
N GLU A 46 17.35 0.07 -11.29
CA GLU A 46 15.92 -0.27 -11.32
C GLU A 46 15.10 0.74 -12.14
N ASP A 47 15.26 2.05 -11.85
CA ASP A 47 14.55 3.11 -12.58
C ASP A 47 14.88 3.08 -14.08
N ARG A 48 16.14 2.84 -14.41
CA ARG A 48 16.60 2.69 -15.80
C ARG A 48 16.00 1.46 -16.46
N PHE A 49 15.94 0.32 -15.77
CA PHE A 49 15.38 -0.91 -16.30
C PHE A 49 13.91 -0.73 -16.70
N PHE A 50 13.09 -0.18 -15.81
CA PHE A 50 11.67 0.03 -16.09
C PHE A 50 11.43 1.11 -17.16
N SER A 51 12.24 2.18 -17.15
CA SER A 51 12.12 3.24 -18.17
C SER A 51 12.56 2.79 -19.57
N SER A 52 13.53 1.87 -19.65
CA SER A 52 14.06 1.39 -20.93
C SER A 52 13.10 0.45 -21.69
N LYS A 53 12.16 -0.18 -20.98
CA LYS A 53 11.31 -1.23 -21.54
C LYS A 53 9.92 -0.67 -21.86
N PRO A 54 9.51 -0.62 -23.14
CA PRO A 54 8.23 -0.03 -23.54
C PRO A 54 7.02 -0.80 -22.98
N GLU A 55 7.17 -2.10 -22.72
CA GLU A 55 6.13 -2.98 -22.18
C GLU A 55 5.65 -2.57 -20.78
N TYR A 56 6.45 -1.81 -20.02
CA TYR A 56 6.11 -1.39 -18.66
C TYR A 56 5.65 0.07 -18.59
N ARG A 57 5.59 0.80 -19.71
CA ARG A 57 5.27 2.25 -19.72
C ARG A 57 3.93 2.58 -19.09
N ASP A 58 2.92 1.77 -19.35
CA ASP A 58 1.56 1.92 -18.84
C ASP A 58 1.42 1.53 -17.36
N VAL A 59 2.38 0.75 -16.83
CA VAL A 59 2.39 0.25 -15.44
C VAL A 59 3.52 0.83 -14.60
N LEU A 60 4.19 1.91 -15.03
CA LEU A 60 5.29 2.54 -14.27
C LEU A 60 4.88 2.98 -12.86
N SER A 61 3.62 3.33 -12.65
CA SER A 61 3.05 3.65 -11.33
C SER A 61 3.04 2.47 -10.36
N HIS A 62 3.18 1.25 -10.87
CA HIS A 62 3.23 -0.02 -10.13
C HIS A 62 4.64 -0.62 -10.12
N CYS A 63 5.67 0.14 -10.53
CA CYS A 63 7.04 -0.35 -10.62
C CYS A 63 7.96 0.42 -9.68
N GLY A 64 8.93 -0.29 -9.12
CA GLY A 64 10.02 0.24 -8.33
C GLY A 64 9.80 0.18 -6.82
N VAL A 65 10.92 0.13 -6.10
CA VAL A 65 10.96 0.10 -4.62
C VAL A 65 10.28 1.32 -4.01
N THR A 66 10.36 2.48 -4.68
CA THR A 66 9.71 3.71 -4.21
C THR A 66 8.18 3.58 -4.19
N GLN A 67 7.60 2.96 -5.21
CA GLN A 67 6.15 2.74 -5.26
C GLN A 67 5.71 1.67 -4.26
N LEU A 68 6.51 0.61 -4.09
CA LEU A 68 6.29 -0.39 -3.06
C LEU A 68 6.24 0.24 -1.67
N ALA A 69 7.25 1.05 -1.32
CA ALA A 69 7.33 1.72 -0.02
C ALA A 69 6.13 2.66 0.21
N ARG A 70 5.74 3.44 -0.80
CA ARG A 70 4.56 4.31 -0.74
C ARG A 70 3.29 3.51 -0.47
N ARG A 71 3.09 2.41 -1.20
CA ARG A 71 1.87 1.58 -1.11
C ARG A 71 1.79 0.86 0.23
N LEU A 72 2.90 0.31 0.71
CA LEU A 72 2.98 -0.29 2.05
C LEU A 72 2.67 0.74 3.15
N ASN A 73 3.21 1.96 3.04
CA ASN A 73 2.93 3.00 4.00
C ASN A 73 1.44 3.39 4.02
N LEU A 74 0.82 3.55 2.85
CA LEU A 74 -0.61 3.83 2.76
C LEU A 74 -1.45 2.71 3.39
N LEU A 75 -1.14 1.44 3.05
CA LEU A 75 -1.86 0.28 3.59
C LEU A 75 -1.70 0.17 5.11
N LEU A 76 -0.49 0.42 5.63
CA LEU A 76 -0.23 0.39 7.06
C LEU A 76 -1.03 1.49 7.78
N VAL A 77 -0.98 2.72 7.28
CA VAL A 77 -1.70 3.86 7.86
C VAL A 77 -3.21 3.63 7.82
N ASP A 78 -3.73 3.15 6.71
CA ASP A 78 -5.14 2.82 6.55
C ASP A 78 -5.57 1.74 7.55
N HIS A 79 -4.78 0.67 7.67
CA HIS A 79 -5.03 -0.39 8.64
C HIS A 79 -4.99 0.10 10.10
N ILE A 80 -4.03 0.98 10.44
CA ILE A 80 -3.95 1.60 11.76
C ILE A 80 -5.18 2.48 12.03
N ARG A 81 -5.65 3.25 11.03
CA ARG A 81 -6.86 4.07 11.16
C ARG A 81 -8.11 3.22 11.32
N ASP A 82 -8.23 2.12 10.60
CA ASP A 82 -9.34 1.19 10.75
C ASP A 82 -9.35 0.55 12.13
N LEU A 83 -8.20 0.07 12.61
CA LEU A 83 -8.05 -0.46 13.97
C LEU A 83 -8.33 0.61 15.03
N SER A 84 -7.83 1.83 14.84
CA SER A 84 -8.08 2.96 15.73
C SER A 84 -9.56 3.32 15.74
N THR A 85 -10.23 3.38 14.60
CA THR A 85 -11.67 3.62 14.49
C THR A 85 -12.47 2.50 15.14
N GLN A 86 -12.06 1.24 15.01
CA GLN A 86 -12.71 0.11 15.67
C GLN A 86 -12.48 0.11 17.19
N ARG A 87 -11.31 0.51 17.69
CA ARG A 87 -11.02 0.57 19.14
C ARG A 87 -11.52 1.85 19.79
N LEU A 88 -11.48 2.98 19.10
CA LEU A 88 -12.15 4.25 19.46
C LEU A 88 -13.66 4.16 19.24
N SER A 89 -14.17 3.18 18.49
CA SER A 89 -15.56 2.76 18.58
C SER A 89 -15.89 2.28 19.99
N GLY A 90 -14.91 1.91 20.83
CA GLY A 90 -15.13 1.78 22.27
C GLY A 90 -15.61 3.09 22.89
N GLY A 91 -14.98 4.22 22.55
CA GLY A 91 -15.41 5.56 22.99
C GLY A 91 -16.71 6.04 22.33
N ALA A 92 -16.90 5.77 21.03
CA ALA A 92 -18.16 6.08 20.33
C ALA A 92 -19.31 5.17 20.78
N ARG A 93 -19.05 3.91 21.15
CA ARG A 93 -20.00 2.98 21.78
C ARG A 93 -20.27 3.38 23.22
N ILE A 94 -19.27 3.82 23.98
CA ILE A 94 -19.50 4.40 25.32
C ILE A 94 -20.38 5.64 25.18
N ARG A 95 -20.12 6.52 24.21
CA ARG A 95 -20.98 7.69 23.96
C ARG A 95 -22.37 7.29 23.46
N ALA A 96 -22.49 6.29 22.58
CA ALA A 96 -23.77 5.80 22.10
C ALA A 96 -24.58 5.12 23.22
N VAL A 97 -23.95 4.26 24.02
CA VAL A 97 -24.55 3.59 25.17
C VAL A 97 -24.92 4.61 26.26
N PHE A 98 -24.04 5.56 26.57
CA PHE A 98 -24.31 6.64 27.51
C PHE A 98 -25.47 7.51 27.02
N ASN A 99 -25.49 7.92 25.75
CA ASN A 99 -26.58 8.72 25.19
C ASN A 99 -27.88 7.93 25.01
N THR A 100 -27.81 6.61 24.85
CA THR A 100 -28.99 5.73 24.79
C THR A 100 -29.57 5.51 26.19
N MET A 101 -28.73 5.32 27.21
CA MET A 101 -29.18 5.08 28.60
C MET A 101 -29.53 6.36 29.36
N PHE A 102 -28.72 7.41 29.23
CA PHE A 102 -28.84 8.65 30.02
C PHE A 102 -29.30 9.85 29.19
N GLY A 103 -29.26 9.77 27.86
CA GLY A 103 -29.63 10.89 26.98
C GLY A 103 -31.12 11.28 27.00
N PRO A 104 -32.09 10.37 27.25
CA PRO A 104 -33.48 10.76 27.49
C PRO A 104 -33.62 11.53 28.82
N THR A 105 -33.03 11.01 29.90
CA THR A 105 -33.09 11.60 31.24
C THR A 105 -32.40 12.97 31.30
N LEU A 106 -31.26 13.13 30.63
CA LEU A 106 -30.55 14.42 30.57
C LEU A 106 -31.28 15.47 29.72
N ARG A 107 -32.17 15.06 28.81
CA ARG A 107 -33.02 15.97 28.04
C ARG A 107 -34.19 16.50 28.85
N ASP A 108 -34.76 15.66 29.72
CA ASP A 108 -35.83 16.07 30.64
C ASP A 108 -35.32 16.98 31.78
N LEU A 109 -34.01 16.98 32.05
CA LEU A 109 -33.34 17.85 33.02
C LEU A 109 -32.84 19.19 32.44
N ALA A 110 -32.94 19.41 31.12
CA ALA A 110 -32.56 20.68 30.51
C ALA A 110 -33.74 21.67 30.60
N PRO A 111 -33.58 22.82 31.27
CA PRO A 111 -34.66 23.82 31.33
C PRO A 111 -34.86 24.48 29.95
N HIS A 112 -36.12 24.83 29.66
CA HIS A 112 -36.54 25.55 28.44
C HIS A 112 -35.86 26.90 28.27
#